data_AF-A0A7Y2THS0-F1
#
_entry.id   AF-A0A7Y2THS0-F1
#
_cell.length_a   1.000
_cell.length_b   1.000
_cell.length_c   1.000
_cell.angle_alpha   90.00
_cell.angle_beta   90.00
_cell.angle_gamma   90.00
#
_symmetry.space_group_name_H-M   'P 1'
#
loop_
_entity.id
_entity.type
_entity.pdbx_description
1 polymer ?
#
loop_
_entity_poly.entity_id
_entity_poly.type
_entity_poly.pdbx_seq_one_letter_code
_entity_poly.pdbx_strand_id
1 'polypeptide(L)'
;MKKPTNSFLLAFICLSFGAFAQENTNHNKFRQLGQELPTPNVYRTASGAPGHLYWQQKADYIMDITLDDDSQRVYGVEEITYTNNSPDQLDYLWIQLDQNMRSQESQTYKIQTGRIDDGMSLGEYFRLFHTFPGGFNLDYVRDGNGEDYEVKVNHTMMRINLDEPLKPGAAVKINIKWWYNINDRMEIGGRSGYEYFKEEDNYLYTIAQFFPRMAVYSDV
;
A
#
# COMPACT_ATOMS: atom_id res chain seq x y z
N MET A 1 40.26 -22.09 -80.86
CA MET A 1 41.49 -21.24 -80.79
C MET A 1 41.08 -19.81 -80.46
N LYS A 2 41.86 -19.18 -79.57
CA LYS A 2 41.65 -17.90 -78.88
C LYS A 2 41.11 -16.74 -79.74
N LYS A 3 40.24 -15.91 -79.15
CA LYS A 3 40.53 -14.49 -78.86
C LYS A 3 39.68 -13.97 -77.67
N PRO A 4 40.20 -13.03 -76.84
CA PRO A 4 39.65 -12.65 -75.55
C PRO A 4 39.12 -11.20 -75.53
N THR A 5 38.94 -10.66 -74.30
CA THR A 5 38.92 -9.24 -73.86
C THR A 5 37.62 -8.44 -73.94
N ASN A 6 36.98 -8.20 -72.78
CA ASN A 6 36.92 -6.93 -72.02
C ASN A 6 35.82 -7.04 -70.94
N SER A 7 36.14 -7.09 -69.64
CA SER A 7 36.50 -6.00 -68.73
C SER A 7 35.30 -5.14 -68.28
N PHE A 8 35.24 -4.92 -66.97
CA PHE A 8 34.31 -4.09 -66.18
C PHE A 8 32.88 -4.61 -65.94
N LEU A 9 32.55 -4.93 -64.68
CA LEU A 9 31.41 -4.28 -64.00
C LEU A 9 31.49 -4.39 -62.47
N LEU A 10 31.47 -3.19 -61.86
CA LEU A 10 31.12 -2.78 -60.50
C LEU A 10 30.87 -3.84 -59.41
N ALA A 11 31.70 -3.79 -58.37
CA ALA A 11 31.35 -4.25 -57.02
C ALA A 11 30.36 -3.25 -56.39
N PHE A 12 29.12 -3.69 -56.15
CA PHE A 12 28.10 -2.92 -55.44
C PHE A 12 28.34 -3.07 -53.92
N ILE A 13 28.91 -2.04 -53.29
CA ILE A 13 28.99 -1.93 -51.84
C ILE A 13 27.61 -1.51 -51.33
N CYS A 14 26.83 -2.47 -50.83
CA CYS A 14 25.63 -2.16 -50.04
C CYS A 14 26.06 -1.71 -48.64
N LEU A 15 26.20 -0.40 -48.46
CA LEU A 15 26.21 0.24 -47.14
C LEU A 15 24.79 0.13 -46.55
N SER A 16 24.56 -0.88 -45.72
CA SER A 16 23.40 -0.92 -44.83
C SER A 16 23.58 0.11 -43.72
N PHE A 17 23.14 1.34 -43.98
CA PHE A 17 22.86 2.31 -42.92
C PHE A 17 21.73 1.75 -42.06
N GLY A 18 22.04 1.33 -40.84
CA GLY A 18 21.03 1.08 -39.81
C GLY A 18 20.30 2.40 -39.54
N ALA A 19 19.03 2.48 -39.93
CA ALA A 19 18.15 3.53 -39.47
C ALA A 19 17.88 3.28 -37.97
N PHE A 20 18.63 3.96 -37.10
CA PHE A 20 18.19 4.13 -35.73
C PHE A 20 16.97 5.07 -35.76
N ALA A 21 15.79 4.50 -35.56
CA ALA A 21 14.60 5.30 -35.28
C ALA A 21 14.88 6.13 -34.02
N GLN A 22 14.71 7.44 -34.14
CA GLN A 22 14.92 8.38 -33.05
C GLN A 22 13.89 8.11 -31.95
N GLU A 23 14.36 7.86 -30.73
CA GLU A 23 13.49 7.74 -29.56
C GLU A 23 12.77 9.09 -29.36
N ASN A 24 11.45 9.12 -29.51
CA ASN A 24 10.66 10.35 -29.43
C ASN A 24 10.43 10.72 -27.96
N THR A 25 11.49 11.18 -27.29
CA THR A 25 11.43 11.66 -25.91
C THR A 25 11.05 13.15 -25.91
N ASN A 26 9.76 13.41 -26.09
CA ASN A 26 9.24 14.77 -25.96
C ASN A 26 9.32 15.24 -24.49
N HIS A 27 10.36 16.02 -24.18
CA HIS A 27 10.63 16.59 -22.85
C HIS A 27 9.80 17.84 -22.51
N ASN A 28 8.76 18.16 -23.29
CA ASN A 28 7.94 19.35 -23.07
C ASN A 28 7.16 19.24 -21.75
N LYS A 29 7.26 20.26 -20.89
CA LYS A 29 6.53 20.36 -19.62
C LYS A 29 5.00 20.43 -19.80
N PHE A 30 4.53 20.73 -21.02
CA PHE A 30 3.13 20.74 -21.42
C PHE A 30 2.76 19.55 -22.34
N ARG A 31 3.57 18.49 -22.37
CA ARG A 31 3.19 17.26 -23.08
C ARG A 31 1.86 16.75 -22.53
N GLN A 32 0.97 16.28 -23.41
CA GLN A 32 -0.25 15.61 -22.97
C GLN A 32 0.13 14.44 -22.07
N LEU A 33 -0.42 14.40 -20.84
CA LEU A 33 -0.23 13.32 -19.87
C LEU A 33 -0.77 11.96 -20.37
N GLY A 34 -1.42 11.92 -21.53
CA GLY A 34 -2.16 10.77 -22.05
C GLY A 34 -1.35 9.68 -22.76
N GLN A 35 -0.01 9.72 -22.76
CA GLN A 35 0.80 8.60 -23.27
C GLN A 35 1.04 7.49 -22.23
N GLU A 36 0.62 7.69 -20.97
CA GLU A 36 0.86 6.77 -19.85
C GLU A 36 -0.44 6.19 -19.26
N LEU A 37 -1.59 6.36 -19.93
CA LEU A 37 -2.82 5.68 -19.50
C LEU A 37 -2.76 4.20 -19.92
N PRO A 38 -3.14 3.25 -19.04
CA PRO A 38 -3.15 1.84 -19.38
C PRO A 38 -4.02 1.61 -20.61
N THR A 39 -3.51 0.79 -21.54
CA THR A 39 -4.26 0.44 -22.74
C THR A 39 -5.56 -0.25 -22.33
N PRO A 40 -6.70 0.11 -22.93
CA PRO A 40 -7.98 -0.54 -22.63
C PRO A 40 -7.86 -2.05 -22.80
N ASN A 41 -8.48 -2.80 -21.91
CA ASN A 41 -8.50 -4.25 -21.95
C ASN A 41 -9.91 -4.78 -21.56
N VAL A 42 -10.04 -6.09 -21.40
CA VAL A 42 -11.31 -6.75 -21.05
C VAL A 42 -11.83 -6.39 -19.65
N TYR A 43 -10.94 -5.91 -18.77
CA TYR A 43 -11.23 -5.51 -17.39
C TYR A 43 -11.56 -4.02 -17.28
N ARG A 44 -10.94 -3.14 -18.09
CA ARG A 44 -11.19 -1.68 -18.10
C ARG A 44 -11.22 -1.10 -19.50
N THR A 45 -12.29 -0.37 -19.78
CA THR A 45 -12.50 0.32 -21.07
C THR A 45 -11.66 1.60 -21.19
N ALA A 46 -11.64 2.21 -22.38
CA ALA A 46 -10.91 3.46 -22.65
C ALA A 46 -11.39 4.68 -21.85
N SER A 47 -12.60 4.63 -21.28
CA SER A 47 -13.11 5.66 -20.39
C SER A 47 -12.71 5.45 -18.92
N GLY A 48 -12.02 4.35 -18.60
CA GLY A 48 -11.72 3.93 -17.23
C GLY A 48 -12.88 3.18 -16.55
N ALA A 49 -14.03 3.03 -17.21
CA ALA A 49 -15.15 2.27 -16.70
C ALA A 49 -14.86 0.75 -16.69
N PRO A 50 -15.44 -0.01 -15.73
CA PRO A 50 -15.43 -1.47 -15.72
C PRO A 50 -15.76 -2.09 -17.08
N GLY A 51 -14.89 -2.97 -17.57
CA GLY A 51 -15.11 -3.80 -18.75
C GLY A 51 -15.99 -5.02 -18.45
N HIS A 52 -16.28 -5.82 -19.47
CA HIS A 52 -17.20 -6.96 -19.34
C HIS A 52 -16.64 -8.13 -18.51
N LEU A 53 -15.32 -8.20 -18.28
CA LEU A 53 -14.69 -9.16 -17.37
C LEU A 53 -14.19 -8.51 -16.07
N TYR A 54 -14.58 -7.27 -15.78
CA TYR A 54 -14.15 -6.57 -14.57
C TYR A 54 -14.44 -7.39 -13.31
N TRP A 55 -13.49 -7.40 -12.39
CA TRP A 55 -13.60 -8.03 -11.10
C TRP A 55 -13.12 -7.07 -10.00
N GLN A 56 -13.65 -7.27 -8.80
CA GLN A 56 -13.22 -6.57 -7.61
C GLN A 56 -13.22 -7.55 -6.45
N GLN A 57 -12.15 -7.55 -5.67
CA GLN A 57 -12.09 -8.41 -4.49
C GLN A 57 -13.15 -8.00 -3.47
N LYS A 58 -13.67 -9.00 -2.75
CA LYS A 58 -14.65 -8.77 -1.69
C LYS A 58 -14.04 -9.15 -0.35
N ALA A 59 -14.12 -8.23 0.60
CA ALA A 59 -13.74 -8.46 1.98
C ALA A 59 -14.91 -8.05 2.87
N ASP A 60 -15.57 -9.04 3.48
CA ASP A 60 -16.63 -8.83 4.46
C ASP A 60 -16.02 -8.86 5.86
N TYR A 61 -16.37 -7.89 6.70
CA TYR A 61 -15.84 -7.74 8.05
C TYR A 61 -16.95 -7.88 9.08
N ILE A 62 -16.67 -8.64 10.14
CA ILE A 62 -17.41 -8.63 11.39
C ILE A 62 -16.41 -8.21 12.47
N MET A 63 -16.69 -7.11 13.16
CA MET A 63 -15.75 -6.53 14.13
C MET A 63 -16.43 -6.27 15.46
N ASP A 64 -15.73 -6.61 16.54
CA ASP A 64 -16.00 -6.15 17.90
C ASP A 64 -14.90 -5.17 18.30
N ILE A 65 -15.29 -3.92 18.55
CA ILE A 65 -14.37 -2.81 18.81
C ILE A 65 -14.69 -2.19 20.16
N THR A 66 -13.68 -2.09 21.02
CA THR A 66 -13.80 -1.44 22.33
C THR A 66 -12.88 -0.22 22.37
N LEU A 67 -13.46 0.93 22.72
CA LEU A 67 -12.73 2.14 23.06
C LEU A 67 -12.61 2.21 24.59
N ASP A 68 -11.38 2.25 25.10
CA ASP A 68 -11.06 2.34 26.52
C ASP A 68 -10.58 3.75 26.85
N ASP A 69 -11.44 4.51 27.52
CA ASP A 69 -11.19 5.89 27.93
C ASP A 69 -10.20 6.00 29.09
N ASP A 70 -10.10 4.99 29.96
CA ASP A 70 -9.18 5.06 31.09
C ASP A 70 -7.73 4.90 30.63
N SER A 71 -7.51 4.00 29.67
CA SER A 71 -6.17 3.71 29.14
C SER A 71 -5.86 4.39 27.80
N GLN A 72 -6.83 5.11 27.23
CA GLN A 72 -6.73 5.78 25.92
C GLN A 72 -6.30 4.81 24.82
N ARG A 73 -7.01 3.68 24.73
CA ARG A 73 -6.73 2.58 23.81
C ARG A 73 -7.95 2.18 23.02
N VAL A 74 -7.70 1.60 21.85
CA VAL A 74 -8.73 0.86 21.12
C VAL A 74 -8.29 -0.58 20.96
N TYR A 75 -9.25 -1.48 21.17
CA TYR A 75 -9.12 -2.91 21.02
C TYR A 75 -10.06 -3.36 19.90
N GLY A 76 -9.62 -4.33 19.11
CA GLY A 76 -10.41 -4.91 18.05
C GLY A 76 -10.23 -6.42 17.94
N VAL A 77 -11.35 -7.11 17.71
CA VAL A 77 -11.38 -8.48 17.20
C VAL A 77 -12.16 -8.43 15.89
N GLU A 78 -11.53 -8.82 14.80
CA GLU A 78 -12.15 -8.83 13.48
C GLU A 78 -12.08 -10.22 12.83
N GLU A 79 -13.21 -10.67 12.29
CA GLU A 79 -13.28 -11.78 11.34
C GLU A 79 -13.46 -11.18 9.94
N ILE A 80 -12.53 -11.48 9.05
CA ILE A 80 -12.54 -11.09 7.64
C ILE A 80 -12.88 -12.33 6.82
N THR A 81 -13.97 -12.29 6.06
CA THR A 81 -14.19 -13.25 4.97
C THR A 81 -13.73 -12.62 3.67
N TYR A 82 -12.61 -13.12 3.13
CA TYR A 82 -12.04 -12.64 1.87
C TYR A 82 -12.41 -13.57 0.73
N THR A 83 -13.15 -13.07 -0.26
CA THR A 83 -13.51 -13.80 -1.48
C THR A 83 -12.60 -13.37 -2.62
N ASN A 84 -11.90 -14.33 -3.23
CA ASN A 84 -11.08 -14.10 -4.40
C ASN A 84 -11.93 -14.05 -5.67
N ASN A 85 -12.23 -12.86 -6.16
CA ASN A 85 -12.95 -12.65 -7.42
C ASN A 85 -12.00 -12.49 -8.62
N SER A 86 -10.68 -12.49 -8.43
CA SER A 86 -9.73 -12.40 -9.53
C SER A 86 -9.62 -13.75 -10.26
N PRO A 87 -9.11 -13.76 -11.51
CA PRO A 87 -8.82 -15.00 -12.23
C PRO A 87 -7.55 -15.70 -11.72
N ASP A 88 -6.82 -15.09 -10.80
CA ASP A 88 -5.53 -15.56 -10.31
C ASP A 88 -5.68 -16.45 -9.09
N GLN A 89 -4.71 -17.34 -8.88
CA GLN A 89 -4.55 -18.03 -7.59
C GLN A 89 -3.69 -17.16 -6.68
N LEU A 90 -4.13 -16.98 -5.43
CA LEU A 90 -3.43 -16.15 -4.46
C LEU A 90 -2.78 -17.02 -3.40
N ASP A 91 -1.44 -16.98 -3.32
CA ASP A 91 -0.68 -17.71 -2.28
C ASP A 91 -0.57 -16.93 -0.97
N TYR A 92 -0.88 -15.63 -1.01
CA TYR A 92 -0.77 -14.74 0.13
C TYR A 92 -1.73 -13.56 -0.02
N LEU A 93 -2.04 -12.95 1.12
CA LEU A 93 -2.88 -11.77 1.21
C LEU A 93 -2.13 -10.66 1.97
N TRP A 94 -2.43 -9.41 1.62
CA TRP A 94 -1.84 -8.25 2.27
C TRP A 94 -2.88 -7.49 3.07
N ILE A 95 -2.49 -7.04 4.26
CA ILE A 95 -3.27 -6.20 5.16
C ILE A 95 -2.48 -4.94 5.47
N GLN A 96 -3.15 -3.80 5.41
CA GLN A 96 -2.61 -2.50 5.76
C GLN A 96 -2.73 -2.30 7.26
N LEU A 97 -1.61 -1.91 7.87
CA LEU A 97 -1.44 -1.59 9.29
C LEU A 97 -1.09 -0.11 9.42
N ASP A 98 -1.96 0.78 8.93
CA ASP A 98 -1.68 2.22 8.78
C ASP A 98 -1.23 2.90 10.09
N GLN A 99 -1.74 2.46 11.25
CA GLN A 99 -1.31 2.99 12.55
C GLN A 99 0.18 2.76 12.83
N ASN A 100 0.83 1.78 12.18
CA ASN A 100 2.26 1.51 12.36
C ASN A 100 3.14 2.66 11.87
N MET A 101 2.60 3.64 11.13
CA MET A 101 3.29 4.89 10.85
C MET A 101 3.66 5.65 12.15
N ARG A 102 2.91 5.44 13.25
CA ARG A 102 3.18 5.98 14.60
C ARG A 102 4.00 5.05 15.47
N SER A 103 4.40 3.88 14.97
CA SER A 103 5.30 3.00 15.71
C SER A 103 6.64 3.68 15.91
N GLN A 104 7.28 3.47 17.06
CA GLN A 104 8.64 3.94 17.32
C GLN A 104 9.64 3.44 16.25
N GLU A 105 9.36 2.29 15.62
CA GLU A 105 10.19 1.72 14.54
C GLU A 105 9.83 2.22 13.13
N SER A 106 8.93 3.21 13.03
CA SER A 106 8.47 3.78 11.77
C SER A 106 9.63 4.33 10.94
N GLN A 107 9.65 3.95 9.66
CA GLN A 107 10.65 4.44 8.70
C GLN A 107 10.51 5.94 8.46
N THR A 108 9.30 6.50 8.61
CA THR A 108 9.07 7.95 8.50
C THR A 108 10.02 8.72 9.41
N TYR A 109 10.18 8.27 10.66
CA TYR A 109 11.06 8.91 11.63
C TYR A 109 12.55 8.76 11.27
N LYS A 110 12.92 7.66 10.62
CA LYS A 110 14.30 7.37 10.20
C LYS A 110 14.75 8.21 9.00
N ILE A 111 13.82 8.61 8.13
CA ILE A 111 14.11 9.40 6.92
C ILE A 111 13.74 10.88 7.05
N GLN A 112 13.01 11.26 8.11
CA GLN A 112 12.61 12.64 8.34
C GLN A 112 13.84 13.50 8.61
N THR A 113 14.02 14.55 7.81
CA THR A 113 15.06 15.54 8.01
C THR A 113 14.60 16.57 9.03
N GLY A 114 15.32 16.65 10.16
CA GLY A 114 15.16 17.72 11.13
C GLY A 114 16.11 18.88 10.83
N ARG A 115 15.74 20.10 11.22
CA ARG A 115 16.65 21.25 11.28
C ARG A 115 16.60 21.82 12.68
N ILE A 116 17.75 21.96 13.32
CA ILE A 116 17.89 22.70 14.58
C ILE A 116 18.42 24.08 14.21
N ASP A 117 17.75 25.13 14.68
CA ASP A 117 18.14 26.52 14.44
C ASP A 117 18.04 27.40 15.68
N ASP A 118 18.74 28.53 15.62
CA ASP A 118 18.69 29.54 16.66
C ASP A 118 17.29 30.18 16.67
N GLY A 119 16.56 29.94 17.75
CA GLY A 119 15.17 30.39 17.92
C GLY A 119 14.14 29.27 18.00
N MET A 120 14.55 28.01 17.84
CA MET A 120 13.67 26.85 18.05
C MET A 120 13.07 26.86 19.47
N SER A 121 11.75 26.70 19.56
CA SER A 121 11.07 26.54 20.84
C SER A 121 11.32 25.16 21.45
N LEU A 122 11.20 25.05 22.77
CA LEU A 122 11.35 23.77 23.48
C LEU A 122 10.33 22.71 22.99
N GLY A 123 9.12 23.13 22.61
CA GLY A 123 8.11 22.24 22.04
C GLY A 123 8.48 21.72 20.65
N GLU A 124 9.11 22.55 19.81
CA GLU A 124 9.63 22.10 18.50
C GLU A 124 10.79 21.11 18.67
N TYR A 125 11.67 21.34 19.65
CA TYR A 125 12.75 20.43 19.97
C TYR A 125 12.22 19.05 20.42
N PHE A 126 11.24 19.02 21.32
CA PHE A 126 10.67 17.74 21.79
C PHE A 126 9.91 16.98 20.69
N ARG A 127 9.29 17.67 19.73
CA ARG A 127 8.65 17.04 18.56
C ARG A 127 9.62 16.33 17.61
N LEU A 128 10.93 16.54 17.76
CA LEU A 128 11.94 15.75 17.02
C LEU A 128 12.06 14.32 17.57
N PHE A 129 11.60 14.07 18.79
CA PHE A 129 11.66 12.77 19.44
C PHE A 129 10.29 12.08 19.37
N HIS A 130 10.26 10.94 18.67
CA HIS A 130 9.05 10.14 18.49
C HIS A 130 9.02 9.01 19.51
N THR A 131 8.51 9.28 20.71
CA THR A 131 8.50 8.34 21.84
C THR A 131 7.15 7.67 22.07
N PHE A 132 6.10 8.12 21.39
CA PHE A 132 4.76 7.57 21.54
C PHE A 132 4.72 6.08 21.12
N PRO A 133 4.23 5.15 21.96
CA PRO A 133 4.11 3.74 21.64
C PRO A 133 2.89 3.47 20.74
N GLY A 134 2.90 4.03 19.53
CA GLY A 134 1.84 3.84 18.54
C GLY A 134 2.02 2.58 17.70
N GLY A 135 1.07 2.35 16.79
CA GLY A 135 1.04 1.16 15.93
C GLY A 135 0.18 0.04 16.49
N PHE A 136 -0.27 -0.84 15.58
CA PHE A 136 -1.02 -2.03 15.93
C PHE A 136 -0.13 -3.01 16.69
N ASN A 137 -0.62 -3.45 17.84
CA ASN A 137 -0.13 -4.62 18.55
C ASN A 137 -1.07 -5.77 18.21
N LEU A 138 -0.53 -6.84 17.63
CA LEU A 138 -1.31 -7.99 17.20
C LEU A 138 -1.21 -9.09 18.27
N ASP A 139 -2.34 -9.51 18.83
CA ASP A 139 -2.42 -10.64 19.74
C ASP A 139 -2.36 -11.97 18.96
N TYR A 140 -3.11 -12.05 17.85
CA TYR A 140 -3.08 -13.19 16.94
C TYR A 140 -3.58 -12.82 15.53
N VAL A 141 -3.19 -13.64 14.56
CA VAL A 141 -3.73 -13.70 13.20
C VAL A 141 -3.98 -15.16 12.87
N ARG A 142 -5.24 -15.56 12.74
CA ARG A 142 -5.68 -16.96 12.68
C ARG A 142 -6.61 -17.25 11.53
N ASP A 143 -6.68 -18.52 11.14
CA ASP A 143 -7.65 -19.01 10.17
C ASP A 143 -9.06 -19.17 10.77
N GLY A 144 -9.98 -19.75 10.00
CA GLY A 144 -11.35 -20.06 10.46
C GLY A 144 -11.46 -21.22 11.45
N ASN A 145 -10.41 -22.01 11.62
CA ASN A 145 -10.33 -23.14 12.56
C ASN A 145 -9.63 -22.74 13.88
N GLY A 146 -9.03 -21.56 13.93
CA GLY A 146 -8.29 -21.04 15.08
C GLY A 146 -6.79 -21.34 15.05
N GLU A 147 -6.26 -21.84 13.94
CA GLU A 147 -4.82 -22.05 13.73
C GLU A 147 -4.12 -20.74 13.33
N ASP A 148 -2.91 -20.51 13.83
CA ASP A 148 -2.16 -19.28 13.54
C ASP A 148 -1.63 -19.29 12.11
N TYR A 149 -1.86 -18.21 11.37
CA TYR A 149 -1.24 -18.01 10.06
C TYR A 149 0.26 -17.70 10.18
N GLU A 150 1.05 -18.12 9.19
CA GLU A 150 2.39 -17.57 9.01
C GLU A 150 2.27 -16.12 8.49
N VAL A 151 2.69 -15.16 9.30
CA VAL A 151 2.61 -13.73 8.99
C VAL A 151 3.97 -13.05 8.97
N LYS A 152 4.11 -12.04 8.11
CA LYS A 152 5.25 -11.13 8.10
C LYS A 152 4.76 -9.69 8.11
N VAL A 153 4.99 -8.99 9.22
CA VAL A 153 4.78 -7.54 9.31
C VAL A 153 5.99 -6.82 8.71
N ASN A 154 5.72 -6.00 7.70
CA ASN A 154 6.65 -5.11 7.03
C ASN A 154 6.14 -3.67 7.16
N HIS A 155 6.52 -3.00 8.25
CA HIS A 155 6.10 -1.63 8.56
C HIS A 155 4.57 -1.48 8.60
N THR A 156 3.98 -0.71 7.69
CA THR A 156 2.53 -0.48 7.59
C THR A 156 1.80 -1.54 6.78
N MET A 157 2.46 -2.66 6.46
CA MET A 157 1.89 -3.77 5.69
C MET A 157 2.13 -5.09 6.43
N MET A 158 1.19 -6.01 6.35
CA MET A 158 1.32 -7.37 6.83
C MET A 158 0.98 -8.35 5.71
N ARG A 159 1.87 -9.31 5.45
CA ARG A 159 1.61 -10.43 4.54
C ARG A 159 1.15 -11.62 5.36
N ILE A 160 0.03 -12.21 4.98
CA ILE A 160 -0.46 -13.50 5.47
C ILE A 160 -0.14 -14.53 4.39
N ASN A 161 0.64 -15.55 4.71
CA ASN A 161 0.87 -16.67 3.80
C ASN A 161 -0.26 -17.68 3.99
N LEU A 162 -0.87 -18.11 2.88
CA LEU A 162 -1.92 -19.12 2.92
C LEU A 162 -1.28 -20.51 2.79
N ASP A 163 -1.75 -21.47 3.59
CA ASP A 163 -1.28 -22.86 3.51
C ASP A 163 -1.66 -23.50 2.17
N GLU A 164 -2.83 -23.14 1.66
CA GLU A 164 -3.30 -23.51 0.32
C GLU A 164 -3.60 -22.26 -0.52
N PRO A 165 -3.21 -22.23 -1.81
CA PRO A 165 -3.54 -21.14 -2.71
C PRO A 165 -5.04 -20.90 -2.82
N LEU A 166 -5.47 -19.65 -2.60
CA LEU A 166 -6.86 -19.25 -2.72
C LEU A 166 -7.26 -19.16 -4.20
N LYS A 167 -8.03 -20.15 -4.64
CA LYS A 167 -8.49 -20.26 -6.03
C LYS A 167 -9.50 -19.18 -6.41
N PRO A 168 -9.66 -18.86 -7.71
CA PRO A 168 -10.74 -18.01 -8.19
C PRO A 168 -12.12 -18.47 -7.70
N GLY A 169 -12.92 -17.55 -7.19
CA GLY A 169 -14.24 -17.75 -6.61
C GLY A 169 -14.25 -18.34 -5.20
N ALA A 170 -13.11 -18.76 -4.66
CA ALA A 170 -13.02 -19.30 -3.30
C ALA A 170 -12.95 -18.18 -2.25
N ALA A 171 -13.22 -18.53 -0.99
CA ALA A 171 -13.12 -17.62 0.13
C ALA A 171 -12.32 -18.22 1.29
N VAL A 172 -11.69 -17.35 2.07
CA VAL A 172 -10.94 -17.71 3.28
C VAL A 172 -11.36 -16.80 4.44
N LYS A 173 -11.27 -17.32 5.67
CA LYS A 173 -11.52 -16.58 6.90
C LYS A 173 -10.22 -16.21 7.59
N ILE A 174 -10.11 -14.96 8.01
CA ILE A 174 -8.96 -14.44 8.74
C ILE A 174 -9.48 -13.77 10.01
N ASN A 175 -9.02 -14.23 11.16
CA ASN A 175 -9.35 -13.70 12.48
C ASN A 175 -8.15 -12.92 13.02
N ILE A 176 -8.33 -11.63 13.30
CA ILE A 176 -7.26 -10.77 13.81
C ILE A 176 -7.71 -10.17 15.13
N LYS A 177 -6.87 -10.29 16.16
CA LYS A 177 -7.06 -9.57 17.41
C LYS A 177 -5.92 -8.60 17.62
N TRP A 178 -6.26 -7.36 17.91
CA TRP A 178 -5.31 -6.26 17.92
C TRP A 178 -5.71 -5.17 18.92
N TRP A 179 -4.74 -4.33 19.26
CA TRP A 179 -4.98 -3.09 20.01
C TRP A 179 -3.92 -2.04 19.69
N TYR A 180 -4.21 -0.76 19.93
CA TYR A 180 -3.19 0.29 19.89
C TYR A 180 -3.53 1.46 20.82
N ASN A 181 -2.48 2.20 21.22
CA ASN A 181 -2.63 3.43 22.00
C ASN A 181 -3.08 4.58 21.09
N ILE A 182 -4.05 5.36 21.57
CA ILE A 182 -4.54 6.55 20.87
C ILE A 182 -3.63 7.72 21.26
N ASN A 183 -3.12 8.45 20.27
CA ASN A 183 -2.22 9.57 20.53
C ASN A 183 -3.01 10.81 21.00
N ASP A 184 -2.43 11.60 21.89
CA ASP A 184 -2.90 12.95 22.15
C ASP A 184 -2.60 13.81 20.89
N ARG A 185 -3.64 14.30 20.23
CA ARG A 185 -3.48 15.09 19.00
C ARG A 185 -3.04 16.52 19.26
N MET A 186 -3.24 17.04 20.47
CA MET A 186 -2.79 18.37 20.85
C MET A 186 -1.30 18.39 21.16
N GLU A 187 -0.76 17.28 21.67
CA GLU A 187 0.68 17.11 21.90
C GLU A 187 1.44 16.67 20.65
N ILE A 188 1.00 15.58 20.02
CA ILE A 188 1.73 14.91 18.93
C ILE A 188 1.36 15.50 17.55
N GLY A 189 0.21 16.17 17.46
CA GLY A 189 -0.33 16.67 16.20
C GLY A 189 -0.99 15.58 15.35
N GLY A 190 -1.35 15.97 14.13
CA GLY A 190 -2.13 15.12 13.22
C GLY A 190 -3.64 15.21 13.47
N ARG A 191 -4.41 14.67 12.53
CA ARG A 191 -5.89 14.71 12.60
C ARG A 191 -6.50 13.59 13.44
N SER A 192 -5.77 12.49 13.57
CA SER A 192 -6.20 11.32 14.34
C SER A 192 -5.62 11.38 15.74
N GLY A 193 -6.42 11.06 16.74
CA GLY A 193 -6.05 11.07 18.16
C GLY A 193 -7.22 11.50 19.05
N TYR A 194 -6.98 11.52 20.35
CA TYR A 194 -7.88 12.11 21.33
C TYR A 194 -7.49 13.56 21.62
N GLU A 195 -8.44 14.32 22.16
CA GLU A 195 -8.24 15.63 22.78
C GLU A 195 -8.99 15.66 24.12
N TYR A 196 -8.30 16.09 25.17
CA TYR A 196 -8.84 16.13 26.53
C TYR A 196 -9.40 17.52 26.89
N PHE A 197 -10.68 17.57 27.26
CA PHE A 197 -11.41 18.77 27.66
C PHE A 197 -11.46 18.88 29.19
N LYS A 198 -10.51 19.62 29.76
CA LYS A 198 -10.33 19.75 31.22
C LYS A 198 -11.55 20.29 31.96
N GLU A 199 -12.33 21.17 31.34
CA GLU A 199 -13.51 21.79 31.98
C GLU A 199 -14.64 20.78 32.20
N GLU A 200 -14.68 19.74 31.37
CA GLU A 200 -15.76 18.76 31.30
C GLU A 200 -15.31 17.36 31.75
N ASP A 201 -14.02 17.18 32.06
CA ASP A 201 -13.39 15.90 32.38
C ASP A 201 -13.73 14.82 31.34
N ASN A 202 -13.55 15.15 30.06
CA ASN A 202 -14.00 14.31 28.94
C ASN A 202 -13.03 14.33 27.75
N TYR A 203 -13.11 13.30 26.91
CA TYR A 203 -12.27 13.12 25.72
C TYR A 203 -13.09 13.20 24.43
N LEU A 204 -12.54 13.88 23.43
CA LEU A 204 -13.02 13.84 22.05
C LEU A 204 -12.10 12.98 21.21
N TYR A 205 -12.66 11.94 20.61
CA TYR A 205 -11.92 11.05 19.72
C TYR A 205 -12.15 11.39 18.26
N THR A 206 -11.07 11.40 17.49
CA THR A 206 -11.15 11.39 16.02
C THR A 206 -10.17 10.34 15.54
N ILE A 207 -10.68 9.24 15.01
CA ILE A 207 -9.85 8.08 14.67
C ILE A 207 -10.01 7.77 13.19
N ALA A 208 -8.94 7.95 12.44
CA ALA A 208 -8.86 7.56 11.04
C ALA A 208 -8.04 6.26 10.91
N GLN A 209 -8.32 5.45 9.89
CA GLN A 209 -7.55 4.23 9.59
C GLN A 209 -7.43 3.32 10.82
N PHE A 210 -8.55 3.08 11.49
CA PHE A 210 -8.57 2.58 12.87
C PHE A 210 -8.50 1.05 13.01
N PHE A 211 -8.47 0.30 11.92
CA PHE A 211 -8.43 -1.16 11.94
C PHE A 211 -7.49 -1.71 10.84
N PRO A 212 -6.88 -2.89 11.03
CA PRO A 212 -6.17 -3.61 9.98
C PRO A 212 -7.08 -3.85 8.78
N ARG A 213 -6.67 -3.42 7.59
CA ARG A 213 -7.55 -3.43 6.41
C ARG A 213 -6.92 -4.19 5.26
N MET A 214 -7.66 -5.11 4.65
CA MET A 214 -7.26 -5.76 3.38
C MET A 214 -6.70 -4.74 2.39
N ALA A 215 -5.49 -5.00 1.91
CA ALA A 215 -4.88 -4.21 0.85
C ALA A 215 -5.63 -4.45 -0.45
N VAL A 216 -5.69 -3.41 -1.29
CA VAL A 216 -6.31 -3.53 -2.61
C VAL A 216 -5.48 -4.46 -3.47
N TYR A 217 -6.11 -5.50 -4.00
CA TYR A 217 -5.61 -6.31 -5.09
C TYR A 217 -6.48 -6.04 -6.31
N SER A 218 -5.86 -5.55 -7.38
CA SER A 218 -6.54 -5.04 -8.57
C SER A 218 -5.81 -5.39 -9.86
N ASP A 219 -6.49 -5.18 -10.98
CA ASP A 219 -6.05 -5.41 -12.36
C ASP A 219 -5.16 -4.29 -12.96
N VAL A 220 -4.66 -3.38 -12.13
CA VAL A 220 -3.89 -2.18 -12.52
C VAL A 220 -2.65 -2.02 -11.64
#